data_AF-A0A954LZ53-F1
#
_entry.id   AF-A0A954LZ53-F1
#
_cell.length_a   1.000
_cell.length_b   1.000
_cell.length_c   1.000
_cell.angle_alpha   90.00
_cell.angle_beta   90.00
_cell.angle_gamma   90.00
#
_symmetry.space_group_name_H-M   'P 1'
#
loop_
_entity.id
_entity.type
_entity.pdbx_description
1 polymer ?
#
loop_
_entity_poly.entity_id
_entity_poly.type
_entity_poly.pdbx_seq_one_letter_code
_entity_poly.pdbx_strand_id
1 'polypeptide(L)'
;MCVFDGRYYLTLRADHSAFVTRSEDGLTFEPIREWTFDDGEVLGSYNTQQHWVTIGGGLFLVYTRKGADNDHIMRHRAPLFIGQVNPETLQVIRKTERILIPENHATLGNSGVCHISDNEAWVTCGEGLISRGKRKGERNNVLFVKITTE
;
A
#
# COMPACT_ATOMS: atom_id res chain seq x y z
N MET A 1 2.76 -7.89 8.24
CA MET A 1 1.65 -8.69 8.82
C MET A 1 0.83 -7.78 9.72
N CYS A 2 -0.48 -7.98 9.81
CA CYS A 2 -1.33 -7.35 10.83
C CYS A 2 -2.27 -8.39 11.44
N VAL A 3 -2.88 -8.04 12.57
CA VAL A 3 -4.00 -8.78 13.17
C VAL A 3 -5.26 -7.96 12.98
N PHE A 4 -6.32 -8.57 12.50
CA PHE A 4 -7.63 -7.93 12.33
C PHE A 4 -8.72 -8.98 12.57
N ASP A 5 -9.69 -8.66 13.42
CA ASP A 5 -10.81 -9.54 13.79
C ASP A 5 -10.37 -10.99 14.13
N GLY A 6 -9.33 -11.09 14.98
CA GLY A 6 -8.80 -12.38 15.45
C GLY A 6 -7.99 -13.19 14.41
N ARG A 7 -7.77 -12.65 13.19
CA ARG A 7 -7.01 -13.31 12.13
C ARG A 7 -5.73 -12.56 11.77
N TYR A 8 -4.76 -13.28 11.22
CA TYR A 8 -3.48 -12.75 10.78
C TYR A 8 -3.46 -12.58 9.26
N TYR A 9 -3.03 -11.41 8.79
CA TYR A 9 -2.95 -11.09 7.36
C TYR A 9 -1.52 -10.74 6.97
N LEU A 10 -1.02 -11.35 5.90
CA LEU A 10 0.34 -11.19 5.43
C LEU A 10 0.38 -10.77 3.97
N THR A 11 1.01 -9.63 3.70
CA THR A 11 1.40 -9.21 2.35
C THR A 11 2.73 -9.85 1.99
N LEU A 12 2.84 -10.37 0.76
CA LEU A 12 4.09 -10.85 0.19
C LEU A 12 4.46 -10.00 -1.03
N ARG A 13 5.76 -9.68 -1.12
CA ARG A 13 6.35 -8.97 -2.25
C ARG A 13 6.98 -9.98 -3.19
N ALA A 14 6.73 -9.83 -4.49
CA ALA A 14 7.40 -10.58 -5.55
C ALA A 14 7.87 -9.64 -6.67
N ASP A 15 8.65 -10.17 -7.61
CA ASP A 15 9.23 -9.35 -8.68
C ASP A 15 8.22 -8.92 -9.73
N HIS A 16 7.25 -9.76 -10.05
CA HIS A 16 6.28 -9.54 -11.13
C HIS A 16 4.87 -9.21 -10.64
N SER A 17 4.57 -9.46 -9.36
CA SER A 17 3.27 -9.18 -8.75
C SER A 17 3.40 -8.97 -7.24
N ALA A 18 2.26 -8.89 -6.56
CA ALA A 18 2.12 -8.79 -5.12
C ALA A 18 1.04 -9.76 -4.66
N PHE A 19 1.25 -10.37 -3.49
CA PHE A 19 0.40 -11.44 -3.00
C PHE A 19 -0.07 -11.18 -1.57
N VAL A 20 -1.12 -11.89 -1.19
CA VAL A 20 -1.68 -11.89 0.15
C VAL A 20 -2.03 -13.30 0.59
N THR A 21 -1.93 -13.53 1.89
CA THR A 21 -2.47 -14.71 2.55
C THR A 21 -2.98 -14.33 3.94
N ARG A 22 -3.78 -15.22 4.53
CA ARG A 22 -4.24 -15.10 5.91
C ARG A 22 -4.00 -16.39 6.68
N SER A 23 -4.08 -16.30 8.00
CA SER A 23 -3.94 -17.39 8.94
C SER A 23 -4.85 -17.16 10.15
N GLU A 24 -5.33 -18.26 10.75
CA GLU A 24 -6.10 -18.23 12.00
C GLU A 24 -5.19 -18.19 13.23
N ASP A 25 -3.96 -18.72 13.14
CA ASP A 25 -3.04 -18.90 14.27
C ASP A 25 -1.74 -18.08 14.15
N GLY A 26 -1.48 -17.47 12.99
CA GLY A 26 -0.26 -16.72 12.67
C GLY A 26 0.96 -17.60 12.36
N LEU A 27 0.79 -18.92 12.31
CA LEU A 27 1.83 -19.91 12.05
C LEU A 27 1.59 -20.67 10.75
N THR A 28 0.33 -21.08 10.53
CA THR A 28 -0.10 -21.84 9.36
C THR A 28 -0.92 -20.93 8.46
N PHE A 29 -0.39 -20.63 7.28
CA PHE A 29 -1.04 -19.74 6.32
C PHE A 29 -1.75 -20.52 5.22
N GLU A 30 -2.87 -19.97 4.78
CA GLU A 30 -3.55 -20.43 3.57
C GLU A 30 -2.65 -20.29 2.32
N PRO A 31 -2.99 -20.94 1.20
CA PRO A 31 -2.34 -20.67 -0.07
C PRO A 31 -2.33 -19.18 -0.42
N ILE A 32 -1.19 -18.70 -0.95
CA ILE A 32 -1.06 -17.31 -1.37
C ILE A 32 -2.00 -17.00 -2.53
N ARG A 33 -2.53 -15.77 -2.55
CA ARG A 33 -3.40 -15.25 -3.60
C ARG A 33 -2.76 -14.02 -4.19
N GLU A 34 -2.82 -13.87 -5.50
CA GLU A 34 -2.43 -12.62 -6.15
C GLU A 34 -3.40 -11.52 -5.75
N TRP A 35 -2.89 -10.31 -5.49
CA TRP A 35 -3.76 -9.19 -5.21
C TRP A 35 -4.62 -8.85 -6.40
N THR A 36 -5.93 -8.84 -6.17
CA THR A 36 -6.93 -8.34 -7.11
C THR A 36 -7.81 -7.29 -6.45
N PHE A 37 -8.44 -6.50 -7.29
CA PHE A 37 -9.61 -5.74 -6.90
C PHE A 37 -10.86 -6.65 -6.82
N ASP A 38 -11.92 -6.16 -6.20
CA ASP A 38 -13.22 -6.84 -6.09
C ASP A 38 -13.95 -7.04 -7.42
N ASP A 39 -13.49 -6.40 -8.50
CA ASP A 39 -13.94 -6.68 -9.88
C ASP A 39 -13.10 -7.75 -10.60
N GLY A 40 -12.12 -8.35 -9.93
CA GLY A 40 -11.30 -9.45 -10.44
C GLY A 40 -10.04 -9.03 -11.19
N GLU A 41 -9.88 -7.76 -11.51
CA GLU A 41 -8.67 -7.24 -12.15
C GLU A 41 -7.47 -7.26 -11.18
N VAL A 42 -6.28 -7.54 -11.71
CA VAL A 42 -5.04 -7.58 -10.93
C VAL A 42 -4.72 -6.18 -10.39
N LEU A 43 -4.28 -6.10 -9.13
CA LEU A 43 -3.99 -4.83 -8.45
C LEU A 43 -2.88 -4.03 -9.16
N GLY A 44 -1.93 -4.72 -9.80
CA GLY A 44 -0.82 -4.12 -10.54
C GLY A 44 0.35 -3.66 -9.66
N SER A 45 0.34 -4.01 -8.37
CA SER A 45 1.47 -3.84 -7.46
C SER A 45 2.53 -4.93 -7.71
N TYR A 46 3.80 -4.55 -7.68
CA TYR A 46 4.93 -5.46 -7.91
C TYR A 46 6.23 -4.85 -7.36
N ASN A 47 7.19 -5.70 -6.96
CA ASN A 47 8.54 -5.34 -6.53
C ASN A 47 8.64 -4.33 -5.35
N THR A 48 7.52 -3.93 -4.76
CA THR A 48 7.40 -2.84 -3.80
C THR A 48 6.82 -3.33 -2.47
N GLN A 49 7.04 -2.56 -1.42
CA GLN A 49 6.44 -2.84 -0.12
C GLN A 49 4.95 -2.55 -0.16
N GLN A 50 4.21 -3.29 0.66
CA GLN A 50 2.81 -3.06 0.94
C GLN A 50 2.67 -3.02 2.46
N HIS A 51 1.79 -2.17 2.97
CA HIS A 51 1.59 -2.04 4.39
C HIS A 51 0.12 -2.12 4.73
N TRP A 52 -0.17 -2.77 5.85
CA TRP A 52 -1.52 -2.78 6.41
C TRP A 52 -1.74 -1.52 7.23
N VAL A 53 -2.97 -1.02 7.20
CA VAL A 53 -3.48 -0.03 8.14
C VAL A 53 -4.81 -0.58 8.67
N THR A 54 -4.88 -0.85 9.98
CA THR A 54 -6.13 -1.16 10.69
C THR A 54 -6.62 0.08 11.45
N ILE A 55 -7.74 0.67 11.05
CA ILE A 55 -8.25 1.92 11.63
C ILE A 55 -9.78 1.97 11.52
N GLY A 56 -10.48 2.48 12.55
CA GLY A 56 -11.94 2.62 12.55
C GLY A 56 -12.70 1.32 12.36
N GLY A 57 -12.13 0.20 12.81
CA GLY A 57 -12.69 -1.13 12.56
C GLY A 57 -12.59 -1.61 11.11
N GLY A 58 -11.81 -0.93 10.25
CA GLY A 58 -11.54 -1.34 8.87
C GLY A 58 -10.12 -1.86 8.67
N LEU A 59 -9.96 -2.71 7.65
CA LEU A 59 -8.67 -3.21 7.17
C LEU A 59 -8.35 -2.53 5.83
N PHE A 60 -7.18 -1.90 5.73
CA PHE A 60 -6.76 -1.15 4.55
C PHE A 60 -5.35 -1.57 4.11
N LEU A 61 -5.12 -1.50 2.80
CA LEU A 61 -3.83 -1.74 2.18
C LEU A 61 -3.26 -0.42 1.65
N VAL A 62 -2.01 -0.13 2.01
CA VAL A 62 -1.19 0.94 1.45
C VAL A 62 -0.20 0.33 0.46
N TYR A 63 -0.22 0.79 -0.79
CA TYR A 63 0.53 0.17 -1.89
C TYR A 63 0.80 1.16 -3.03
N THR A 64 1.64 0.73 -3.97
CA THR A 64 1.86 1.40 -5.26
C THR A 64 1.46 0.44 -6.38
N ARG A 65 0.96 0.94 -7.51
CA ARG A 65 0.60 0.10 -8.66
C ARG A 65 0.86 0.78 -10.00
N LYS A 66 0.94 -0.02 -11.06
CA LYS A 66 0.90 0.45 -12.45
C LYS A 66 -0.48 0.99 -12.82
N GLY A 67 -0.59 1.60 -14.01
CA GLY A 67 -1.87 2.03 -14.57
C GLY A 67 -2.44 3.26 -13.88
N ALA A 68 -1.56 4.15 -13.41
CA ALA A 68 -1.89 5.42 -12.78
C ALA A 68 -1.15 6.59 -13.44
N ASP A 69 -0.88 6.47 -14.75
CA ASP A 69 -0.10 7.45 -15.54
C ASP A 69 1.29 7.75 -14.92
N ASN A 70 1.98 6.68 -14.51
CA ASN A 70 3.19 6.75 -13.69
C ASN A 70 4.37 5.93 -14.25
N ASP A 71 4.35 5.62 -15.54
CA ASP A 71 5.38 4.80 -16.21
C ASP A 71 6.76 5.48 -16.20
N HIS A 72 6.82 6.80 -16.06
CA HIS A 72 8.07 7.55 -15.89
C HIS A 72 8.68 7.41 -14.48
N ILE A 73 7.93 6.87 -13.52
CA ILE A 73 8.42 6.63 -12.17
C ILE A 73 9.03 5.23 -12.08
N MET A 74 10.25 5.17 -11.55
CA MET A 74 10.96 3.90 -11.35
C MET A 74 10.09 2.93 -10.54
N ARG A 75 9.78 1.78 -11.17
CA ARG A 75 8.91 0.72 -10.62
C ARG A 75 7.50 1.20 -10.21
N HIS A 76 7.00 2.28 -10.79
CA HIS A 76 5.67 2.84 -10.49
C HIS A 76 5.48 3.15 -8.99
N ARG A 77 6.55 3.54 -8.29
CA ARG A 77 6.56 3.77 -6.83
C ARG A 77 5.81 5.02 -6.37
N ALA A 78 5.18 5.76 -7.28
CA ALA A 78 4.33 6.89 -6.96
C ALA A 78 3.16 6.90 -7.94
N PRO A 79 1.94 7.31 -7.54
CA PRO A 79 1.56 7.73 -6.18
C PRO A 79 1.51 6.56 -5.19
N LEU A 80 1.44 6.87 -3.90
CA LEU A 80 1.10 5.90 -2.85
C LEU A 80 -0.42 5.87 -2.71
N PHE A 81 -1.02 4.70 -2.87
CA PHE A 81 -2.45 4.47 -2.73
C PHE A 81 -2.80 3.92 -1.35
N ILE A 82 -4.06 4.11 -0.97
CA ILE A 82 -4.74 3.36 0.09
C ILE A 82 -6.08 2.83 -0.43
N GLY A 83 -6.42 1.60 -0.10
CA GLY A 83 -7.73 1.01 -0.41
C GLY A 83 -8.19 0.08 0.71
N GLN A 84 -9.50 0.02 0.95
CA GLN A 84 -10.07 -0.90 1.92
C GLN A 84 -10.01 -2.34 1.38
N VAL A 85 -9.77 -3.30 2.25
CA VAL A 85 -9.67 -4.72 1.92
C VAL A 85 -10.84 -5.47 2.52
N ASN A 86 -11.45 -6.36 1.73
CA ASN A 86 -12.40 -7.34 2.26
C ASN A 86 -11.64 -8.49 2.95
N PRO A 87 -11.79 -8.70 4.26
CA PRO A 87 -11.04 -9.70 5.02
C PRO A 87 -11.41 -11.15 4.67
N GLU A 88 -12.55 -11.37 4.01
CA GLU A 88 -13.00 -12.70 3.58
C GLU A 88 -12.48 -13.07 2.20
N THR A 89 -12.53 -12.14 1.25
CA THR A 89 -12.10 -12.43 -0.13
C THR A 89 -10.62 -12.11 -0.39
N LEU A 90 -9.98 -11.34 0.51
CA LEU A 90 -8.62 -10.82 0.35
C LEU A 90 -8.45 -10.00 -0.94
N GLN A 91 -9.44 -9.16 -1.23
CA GLN A 91 -9.44 -8.26 -2.38
C GLN A 91 -9.52 -6.81 -1.92
N VAL A 92 -8.90 -5.91 -2.70
CA VAL A 92 -9.06 -4.46 -2.50
C VAL A 92 -10.41 -4.03 -3.08
N ILE A 93 -11.21 -3.31 -2.31
CA ILE A 93 -12.50 -2.77 -2.75
C ILE A 93 -12.24 -1.59 -3.68
N ARG A 94 -12.42 -1.75 -5.00
CA ARG A 94 -11.94 -0.78 -6.00
C ARG A 94 -12.43 0.64 -5.75
N LYS A 95 -13.72 0.80 -5.45
CA LYS A 95 -14.34 2.11 -5.22
C LYS A 95 -13.75 2.89 -4.02
N THR A 96 -12.98 2.22 -3.17
CA THR A 96 -12.35 2.83 -1.98
C THR A 96 -10.91 3.26 -2.21
N GLU A 97 -10.31 2.91 -3.36
CA GLU A 97 -8.95 3.31 -3.68
C GLU A 97 -8.85 4.84 -3.73
N ARG A 98 -7.88 5.37 -3.00
CA ARG A 98 -7.54 6.80 -2.98
C ARG A 98 -6.03 6.98 -3.08
N ILE A 99 -5.63 8.09 -3.67
CA ILE A 99 -4.25 8.56 -3.57
C ILE A 99 -4.03 9.04 -2.13
N LEU A 100 -3.13 8.37 -1.42
CA LEU A 100 -2.70 8.74 -0.08
C LEU A 100 -1.59 9.79 -0.15
N ILE A 101 -0.53 9.52 -0.94
CA ILE A 101 0.53 10.49 -1.25
C ILE A 101 0.57 10.67 -2.76
N PRO A 102 0.36 11.89 -3.28
CA PRO A 102 0.37 12.13 -4.72
C PRO A 102 1.75 11.93 -5.33
N GLU A 103 1.77 11.59 -6.62
CA GLU A 103 2.98 11.66 -7.43
C GLU A 103 3.31 13.14 -7.67
N ASN A 104 4.59 13.47 -7.56
CA ASN A 104 5.11 14.81 -7.78
C ASN A 104 6.46 14.76 -8.51
N HIS A 105 6.60 13.84 -9.46
CA HIS A 105 7.82 13.54 -10.21
C HIS A 105 8.98 12.93 -9.41
N ALA A 106 8.75 12.60 -8.14
CA ALA A 106 9.68 11.83 -7.31
C ALA A 106 9.33 10.34 -7.32
N THR A 107 10.36 9.51 -7.18
CA THR A 107 10.14 8.12 -6.77
C THR A 107 9.92 8.11 -5.26
N LEU A 108 8.83 7.51 -4.77
CA LEU A 108 8.67 7.32 -3.33
C LEU A 108 9.50 6.13 -2.85
N GLY A 109 10.16 6.32 -1.72
CA GLY A 109 10.97 5.32 -1.04
C GLY A 109 10.12 4.24 -0.37
N ASN A 110 10.65 3.64 0.69
CA ASN A 110 9.88 2.73 1.53
C ASN A 110 9.00 3.56 2.47
N SER A 111 7.69 3.30 2.45
CA SER A 111 6.76 3.90 3.40
C SER A 111 6.76 3.15 4.73
N GLY A 112 6.31 3.82 5.78
CA GLY A 112 6.08 3.23 7.10
C GLY A 112 4.72 3.65 7.64
N VAL A 113 4.03 2.72 8.29
CA VAL A 113 2.76 2.96 8.99
C VAL A 113 3.02 3.01 10.49
N CYS A 114 2.53 4.05 11.14
CA CYS A 114 2.52 4.20 12.59
C CYS A 114 1.08 4.28 13.07
N HIS A 115 0.65 3.29 13.86
CA HIS A 115 -0.64 3.33 14.54
C HIS A 115 -0.55 4.22 15.78
N ILE A 116 -1.45 5.20 15.87
CA ILE A 116 -1.51 6.16 16.98
C ILE A 116 -2.67 5.81 17.92
N SER A 117 -3.85 5.51 17.35
CA SER A 117 -5.03 5.07 18.07
C SER A 117 -5.97 4.29 17.15
N ASP A 118 -7.12 3.84 17.68
CA ASP A 118 -8.16 3.20 16.89
C ASP A 118 -8.70 4.09 15.76
N ASN A 119 -8.59 5.41 15.90
CA ASN A 119 -9.11 6.41 14.97
C ASN A 119 -8.01 7.22 14.25
N GLU A 120 -6.73 6.89 14.45
CA GLU A 120 -5.62 7.63 13.87
C GLU A 120 -4.42 6.75 13.52
N ALA A 121 -3.95 6.87 12.27
CA ALA A 121 -2.71 6.27 11.80
C ALA A 121 -1.94 7.24 10.90
N TRP A 122 -0.61 7.21 10.97
CA TRP A 122 0.25 8.06 10.16
C TRP A 122 1.02 7.21 9.17
N VAL A 123 1.08 7.66 7.92
CA VAL A 123 1.93 7.06 6.89
C VAL A 123 3.02 8.03 6.54
N THR A 124 4.28 7.60 6.68
CA THR A 124 5.45 8.39 6.32
C THR A 124 6.14 7.80 5.10
N CYS A 125 6.73 8.63 4.25
CA CYS A 125 7.51 8.20 3.10
C CYS A 125 8.54 9.26 2.69
N GLY A 126 9.75 8.84 2.33
CA GLY A 126 10.76 9.74 1.77
C GLY A 126 10.74 9.75 0.24
N GLU A 127 11.02 10.90 -0.37
CA GLU A 127 11.32 10.98 -1.81
C GLU A 127 12.72 10.42 -2.10
N GLY A 128 12.89 9.90 -3.32
CA GLY A 128 14.16 9.39 -3.83
C GLY A 128 14.28 9.53 -5.34
N LEU A 129 15.50 9.29 -5.83
CA LEU A 129 15.87 9.34 -7.26
C LEU A 129 15.52 10.67 -7.98
N ILE A 130 15.32 11.77 -7.23
CA ILE A 130 15.03 13.11 -7.78
C ILE A 130 16.06 13.55 -8.83
N SER A 131 17.34 13.20 -8.64
CA SER A 131 18.43 13.51 -9.57
C SER A 131 18.29 12.90 -10.97
N ARG A 132 17.38 11.93 -11.15
CA ARG A 132 17.10 11.25 -12.42
C ARG A 132 15.80 11.70 -13.09
N GLY A 133 15.05 12.63 -12.50
CA GLY A 133 13.74 13.05 -12.98
C GLY A 133 13.63 14.54 -13.29
N LYS A 134 12.39 15.00 -13.48
CA LYS A 134 12.08 16.42 -13.80
C LYS A 134 12.51 17.39 -12.72
N ARG A 135 12.58 16.93 -11.47
CA ARG A 135 12.97 17.71 -10.29
C ARG A 135 14.49 17.71 -10.03
N LYS A 136 15.31 17.40 -11.03
CA LYS A 136 16.76 17.32 -10.88
C LYS A 136 17.34 18.64 -10.33
N GLY A 137 18.11 18.53 -9.25
CA GLY A 137 18.70 19.69 -8.56
C GLY A 137 17.90 20.16 -7.34
N GLU A 138 16.67 19.67 -7.17
CA GLU A 138 15.87 19.91 -5.97
C GLU A 138 16.26 18.96 -4.82
N ARG A 139 15.80 19.28 -3.61
CA ARG A 139 15.96 18.44 -2.42
C ARG A 139 14.83 17.40 -2.35
N ASN A 140 15.14 16.23 -1.79
CA ASN A 140 14.12 15.25 -1.40
C ASN A 140 13.30 15.80 -0.22
N ASN A 141 12.00 15.50 -0.21
CA ASN A 141 11.13 15.72 0.94
C ASN A 141 10.91 14.44 1.76
N VAL A 142 10.62 14.62 3.04
CA VAL A 142 9.99 13.60 3.88
C VAL A 142 8.51 13.97 3.97
N LEU A 143 7.67 13.04 3.51
CA LEU A 143 6.22 13.21 3.40
C LEU A 143 5.55 12.42 4.52
N PHE A 144 4.47 12.94 5.06
CA PHE A 144 3.59 12.20 5.94
C PHE A 144 2.13 12.54 5.68
N VAL A 145 1.26 11.58 5.95
CA VAL A 145 -0.19 11.74 5.86
C VAL A 145 -0.82 11.15 7.11
N LYS A 146 -1.73 11.91 7.71
CA LYS A 146 -2.58 11.47 8.81
C LYS A 146 -3.86 10.89 8.22
N ILE A 147 -4.20 9.68 8.63
CA ILE A 147 -5.46 8.99 8.30
C ILE A 147 -6.33 9.06 9.57
N THR A 148 -7.55 9.59 9.44
CA THR A 148 -8.54 9.66 10.53
C THR A 148 -9.87 9.04 10.12
N THR A 149 -10.65 8.63 11.11
CA THR A 149 -12.03 8.12 10.94
C THR A 149 -13.10 9.15 11.33
N GLU A 150 -12.68 10.27 11.90
CA GLU A 150 -13.48 11.48 12.17
C GLU A 150 -13.47 12.45 10.99
#